data_AF-A0A0L0DHE6-F1
#
_entry.id   AF-A0A0L0DHE6-F1
#
_cell.length_a   1.000
_cell.length_b   1.000
_cell.length_c   1.000
_cell.angle_alpha   90.00
_cell.angle_beta   90.00
_cell.angle_gamma   90.00
#
_symmetry.space_group_name_H-M   'P 1'
#
loop_
_entity.id
_entity.type
_entity.pdbx_description
1 polymer ?
#
loop_
_entity_poly.entity_id
_entity_poly.type
_entity_poly.pdbx_seq_one_letter_code
_entity_poly.pdbx_strand_id
1 'polypeptide(L)'
;MAQTGVDASIAELTPELRVVNTAFVVLDKLGVRTIKSGAKVTTFKVADATGSVTFAVWDDVGSMLEPGEIFSLRGGYTELHAARADGRV
;
A
#
# COMPACT_ATOMS: atom_id res chain seq x y z
N MET A 1 -11.66 23.97 0.66
CA MET A 1 -10.27 23.88 0.14
C MET A 1 -9.84 22.43 0.30
N ALA A 2 -10.10 21.58 -0.70
CA ALA A 2 -9.63 20.20 -0.66
C ALA A 2 -8.10 20.24 -0.78
N GLN A 3 -7.39 19.57 0.11
CA GLN A 3 -5.95 19.44 0.01
C GLN A 3 -5.67 18.73 -1.32
N THR A 4 -5.10 19.46 -2.29
CA THR A 4 -4.76 18.92 -3.61
C THR A 4 -3.63 17.92 -3.40
N GLY A 5 -4.00 16.68 -3.07
CA GLY A 5 -3.06 15.57 -2.98
C GLY A 5 -2.39 15.38 -4.33
N VAL A 6 -1.14 14.92 -4.31
CA VAL A 6 -0.42 14.63 -5.54
C VAL A 6 -0.98 13.33 -6.10
N ASP A 7 -1.58 13.40 -7.27
CA ASP A 7 -1.93 12.22 -8.05
C ASP A 7 -0.62 11.65 -8.60
N ALA A 8 -0.17 10.54 -8.02
CA ALA A 8 1.11 9.91 -8.36
C ALA A 8 0.89 8.47 -8.80
N SER A 9 1.60 8.09 -9.87
CA SER A 9 1.69 6.69 -10.25
C SER A 9 2.65 5.93 -9.33
N ILE A 10 2.52 4.60 -9.25
CA ILE A 10 3.35 3.78 -8.35
C ILE A 10 4.85 3.96 -8.62
N ALA A 11 5.25 4.09 -9.88
CA ALA A 11 6.65 4.29 -10.25
C ALA A 11 7.24 5.64 -9.81
N GLU A 12 6.39 6.65 -9.56
CA GLU A 12 6.81 8.00 -9.14
C GLU A 12 6.85 8.15 -7.61
N LEU A 13 6.47 7.10 -6.86
CA LEU A 13 6.48 7.13 -5.41
C LEU A 13 7.92 7.18 -4.90
N THR A 14 8.31 8.32 -4.36
CA THR A 14 9.54 8.46 -3.56
C THR A 14 9.22 8.27 -2.09
N PRO A 15 10.19 7.88 -1.25
CA PRO A 15 10.00 7.90 0.19
C PRO A 15 9.59 9.28 0.70
N GLU A 16 8.87 9.34 1.81
CA GLU A 16 8.46 10.56 2.54
C GLU A 16 7.39 11.43 1.85
N LEU A 17 6.77 10.97 0.76
CA LEU A 17 5.61 11.67 0.18
C LEU A 17 4.40 11.59 1.14
N ARG A 18 3.72 12.73 1.28
CA ARG A 18 2.51 12.89 2.09
C ARG A 18 1.35 13.33 1.22
N VAL A 19 0.14 12.88 1.56
CA VAL A 19 -1.09 13.20 0.85
C VAL A 19 -1.04 12.75 -0.62
N VAL A 20 -0.68 11.48 -0.82
CA VAL A 20 -0.63 10.85 -2.14
C VAL A 20 -2.01 10.28 -2.47
N ASN A 21 -2.47 10.55 -3.68
CA ASN A 21 -3.64 9.91 -4.26
C ASN A 21 -3.18 8.96 -5.36
N THR A 22 -3.61 7.71 -5.32
CA THR A 22 -3.24 6.73 -6.34
C THR A 22 -4.29 5.63 -6.42
N ALA A 23 -4.42 4.99 -7.58
CA ALA A 23 -5.29 3.84 -7.77
C ALA A 23 -4.42 2.61 -8.00
N PHE A 24 -4.79 1.48 -7.42
CA PHE A 24 -4.03 0.25 -7.55
C PHE A 24 -4.93 -0.97 -7.49
N VAL A 25 -4.47 -2.05 -8.11
CA VAL A 25 -5.02 -3.40 -7.97
C VAL A 25 -4.24 -4.16 -6.90
N VAL A 26 -4.96 -4.90 -6.06
CA VAL A 26 -4.35 -5.83 -5.11
C VAL A 26 -3.92 -7.08 -5.87
N LEU A 27 -2.63 -7.38 -5.86
CA LEU A 27 -2.09 -8.59 -6.50
C LEU A 27 -2.10 -9.79 -5.56
N ASP A 28 -1.61 -9.60 -4.32
CA ASP A 28 -1.44 -10.70 -3.39
C ASP A 28 -1.45 -10.21 -1.93
N LYS A 29 -1.80 -11.10 -1.00
CA LYS A 29 -1.76 -10.88 0.45
C LYS A 29 -0.50 -11.53 1.02
N LEU A 30 0.54 -10.72 1.20
CA LEU A 30 1.86 -11.18 1.66
C LEU A 30 1.86 -11.70 3.11
N GLY A 31 0.91 -11.26 3.95
CA GLY A 31 0.71 -11.83 5.28
C GLY A 31 0.10 -10.87 6.30
N VAL A 32 -0.27 -11.42 7.46
CA VAL A 32 -0.82 -10.66 8.59
C VAL A 32 0.11 -10.82 9.79
N ARG A 33 0.47 -9.72 10.44
CA ARG A 33 1.23 -9.73 11.70
C ARG A 33 0.49 -8.95 12.77
N THR A 34 0.52 -9.41 14.00
CA THR A 34 0.04 -8.64 15.15
C THR A 34 1.23 -8.00 15.82
N ILE A 35 1.22 -6.67 15.97
CA ILE A 35 2.28 -5.96 16.69
C ILE A 35 2.02 -6.01 18.20
N LYS A 36 3.05 -5.72 19.00
CA LYS A 36 3.00 -5.82 20.47
C LYS A 36 1.90 -4.97 21.12
N SER A 37 1.44 -3.90 20.45
CA SER A 37 0.31 -3.08 20.92
C SER A 37 -1.06 -3.70 20.69
N GLY A 38 -1.14 -4.89 20.08
CA GLY A 38 -2.39 -5.58 19.73
C GLY A 38 -2.96 -5.21 18.36
N ALA A 39 -2.41 -4.20 17.69
CA ALA A 39 -2.84 -3.83 16.35
C ALA A 39 -2.42 -4.87 15.31
N LYS A 40 -3.30 -5.14 14.34
CA LYS A 40 -3.01 -6.06 13.24
C LYS A 40 -2.49 -5.26 12.05
N VAL A 41 -1.45 -5.74 11.42
CA VAL A 41 -0.91 -5.17 10.19
C VAL A 41 -0.95 -6.23 9.12
N THR A 42 -1.77 -6.00 8.10
CA THR A 42 -1.84 -6.84 6.91
C THR A 42 -1.02 -6.20 5.81
N THR A 43 -0.13 -6.98 5.21
CA THR A 43 0.74 -6.53 4.13
C THR A 43 0.24 -7.14 2.83
N PHE A 44 0.06 -6.30 1.82
CA PHE A 44 -0.39 -6.65 0.48
C PHE A 44 0.66 -6.24 -0.54
N LYS A 45 0.71 -6.95 -1.66
CA LYS A 45 1.38 -6.50 -2.86
C LYS A 45 0.32 -5.85 -3.74
N VAL A 46 0.52 -4.59 -4.07
CA VAL A 46 -0.38 -3.82 -4.92
C VAL A 46 0.38 -3.35 -6.16
N ALA A 47 -0.33 -3.18 -7.26
CA ALA A 47 0.26 -2.75 -8.51
C ALA A 47 -0.65 -1.82 -9.29
N ASP A 48 -0.04 -1.14 -10.24
CA ASP A 48 -0.66 -0.28 -11.24
C ASP A 48 0.08 -0.53 -12.56
N ALA A 49 -0.35 0.11 -13.64
CA ALA A 49 0.27 0.00 -14.97
C ALA A 49 1.77 0.33 -14.97
N THR A 50 2.25 1.13 -14.01
CA THR A 50 3.64 1.60 -13.94
C THR A 50 4.56 0.72 -13.07
N GLY A 51 4.02 -0.09 -12.16
CA GLY A 51 4.83 -0.88 -11.24
C GLY A 51 4.05 -1.49 -10.08
N SER A 52 4.77 -2.08 -9.12
CA SER A 52 4.17 -2.68 -7.92
C SER A 52 4.91 -2.27 -6.66
N VAL A 53 4.17 -2.06 -5.57
CA VAL A 53 4.71 -1.73 -4.24
C VAL A 53 4.03 -2.55 -3.16
N THR A 54 4.60 -2.49 -1.96
CA THR A 54 4.02 -3.10 -0.78
C THR A 54 3.08 -2.11 -0.09
N PHE A 55 1.85 -2.54 0.17
CA PHE A 55 0.84 -1.75 0.88
C PHE A 55 0.55 -2.39 2.24
N ALA A 56 0.73 -1.62 3.32
CA ALA A 56 0.48 -2.08 4.68
C ALA A 56 -0.80 -1.43 5.21
N VAL A 57 -1.77 -2.26 5.57
CA VAL A 57 -3.06 -1.85 6.11
C VAL A 57 -3.16 -2.28 7.57
N TRP A 58 -3.73 -1.40 8.38
CA TRP A 58 -3.91 -1.63 9.80
C TRP A 58 -5.32 -2.12 10.10
N ASP A 59 -5.40 -2.97 11.13
CA ASP A 59 -6.62 -3.50 11.74
C ASP A 59 -7.56 -4.18 10.74
N ASP A 60 -8.87 -4.02 10.93
CA ASP A 60 -9.89 -4.78 10.22
C ASP A 60 -10.02 -4.38 8.75
N VAL A 61 -9.51 -3.21 8.35
CA VAL A 61 -9.50 -2.79 6.95
C VAL A 61 -8.72 -3.80 6.10
N GLY A 62 -7.63 -4.39 6.64
CA GLY A 62 -6.85 -5.41 5.94
C GLY A 62 -7.56 -6.77 5.79
N SER A 63 -8.75 -6.94 6.36
CA SER A 63 -9.57 -8.13 6.13
C SER A 63 -10.57 -7.96 4.98
N MET A 64 -10.84 -6.72 4.57
CA MET A 64 -11.81 -6.39 3.51
C MET A 64 -11.18 -6.38 2.11
N LEU A 65 -9.86 -6.31 2.00
CA LEU A 65 -9.17 -6.28 0.72
C LEU A 65 -8.92 -7.71 0.22
N GLU A 66 -9.42 -8.02 -0.97
CA GLU A 66 -9.14 -9.27 -1.68
C GLU A 66 -8.25 -9.07 -2.92
N PRO A 67 -7.39 -10.05 -3.27
CA PRO A 67 -6.65 -10.02 -4.52
C PRO A 67 -7.57 -9.93 -5.75
N GLY A 68 -7.22 -9.05 -6.70
CA GLY A 68 -7.99 -8.78 -7.90
C GLY A 68 -8.91 -7.56 -7.81
N GLU A 69 -9.11 -7.02 -6.61
CA GLU A 69 -9.89 -5.79 -6.42
C GLU A 69 -9.06 -4.52 -6.68
N ILE A 70 -9.73 -3.48 -7.17
CA ILE A 70 -9.14 -2.18 -7.47
C ILE A 70 -9.59 -1.17 -6.42
N PHE A 71 -8.63 -0.51 -5.79
CA PHE A 71 -8.88 0.50 -4.77
C PHE A 71 -8.27 1.85 -5.16
N SER A 72 -8.90 2.93 -4.69
CA SER A 72 -8.36 4.28 -4.79
C SER A 72 -7.94 4.77 -3.40
N LEU A 73 -6.64 4.98 -3.23
CA LEU A 73 -6.06 5.60 -2.05
C LEU A 73 -6.14 7.12 -2.20
N ARG A 74 -6.57 7.79 -1.14
CA ARG A 74 -6.55 9.25 -1.04
C ARG A 74 -5.90 9.67 0.26
N GLY A 75 -5.03 10.68 0.20
CA GLY A 75 -4.35 11.17 1.40
C GLY A 75 -3.34 10.18 2.00
N GLY A 76 -2.83 9.25 1.20
CA GLY A 76 -1.85 8.25 1.63
C GLY A 76 -0.49 8.85 1.94
N TYR A 77 0.38 8.06 2.55
CA TYR A 77 1.79 8.39 2.74
C TYR A 77 2.65 7.24 2.21
N THR A 78 3.90 7.57 1.91
CA THR A 78 4.91 6.61 1.48
C THR A 78 6.06 6.62 2.45
N GLU A 79 6.56 5.44 2.78
CA GLU A 79 7.69 5.27 3.68
C GLU A 79 8.53 4.10 3.19
N LEU A 80 9.84 4.20 3.38
CA LEU A 80 10.73 3.08 3.12
C LEU A 80 10.58 2.05 4.24
N HIS A 81 9.76 1.03 4.00
CA HIS A 81 9.69 -0.11 4.90
C HIS A 81 10.74 -1.15 4.51
N ALA A 82 11.47 -1.68 5.50
CA ALA A 82 12.58 -2.62 5.32
C ALA A 82 12.28 -3.62 4.20
N ALA A 83 13.10 -3.55 3.14
CA ALA A 83 12.89 -4.28 1.90
C ALA A 83 12.74 -5.77 2.20
N ARG A 84 11.52 -6.29 2.06
CA ARG A 84 11.34 -7.72 1.84
C ARG A 84 11.51 -7.92 0.35
N ALA A 85 12.66 -8.46 -0.04
CA ALA A 85 12.87 -8.93 -1.39
C ALA A 85 11.70 -9.86 -1.72
N ASP A 86 10.93 -9.51 -2.74
CA ASP A 86 9.78 -10.29 -3.21
C ASP A 86 10.26 -11.51 -4.01
N GLY A 87 11.21 -12.28 -3.47
CA GLY A 87 11.46 -13.67 -3.82
C GLY A 87 11.63 -14.01 -5.31
N ARG A 88 12.05 -13.08 -6.17
CA ARG A 88 12.47 -13.39 -7.54
C ARG A 88 13.96 -13.17 -7.71
N VAL A 89 14.70 -14.26 -7.52
CA VAL A 89 15.94 -14.56 -8.26
C VAL A 89 15.60 -15.42 -9.47
#